data_AF-A0A9P5MV47-F1
#
_entry.id   AF-A0A9P5MV47-F1
#
_cell.length_a   1.000
_cell.length_b   1.000
_cell.length_c   1.000
_cell.angle_alpha   90.00
_cell.angle_beta   90.00
_cell.angle_gamma   90.00
#
_symmetry.space_group_name_H-M   'P 1'
#
loop_
_entity.id
_entity.type
_entity.pdbx_description
1 polymer ?
#
loop_
_entity_poly.entity_id
_entity_poly.type
_entity_poly.pdbx_seq_one_letter_code
_entity_poly.pdbx_strand_id
1 'polypeptide(L)'
;MILDELLIDFRELIRVHSGINVAHAVYDMLNICGLKGCIVAINMDNASNNDTMVDYLEMLLQQDFVDFSPSDARMRCMAHTVHLAVLEVC
;
A
#
# COMPACT_ATOMS: atom_id res chain seq x y z
N MET A 1 14.45 4.25 -21.27
CA MET A 1 13.33 4.40 -20.33
C MET A 1 13.65 5.58 -19.44
N ILE A 2 12.85 6.64 -19.51
CA ILE A 2 12.85 7.68 -18.49
C ILE A 2 11.85 7.20 -17.44
N LEU A 3 12.25 7.19 -16.17
CA LEU A 3 11.36 6.93 -15.05
C LEU A 3 10.72 8.26 -14.67
N ASP A 4 9.40 8.31 -14.73
CA ASP A 4 8.62 9.46 -14.26
C ASP A 4 8.03 9.13 -12.89
N GLU A 5 8.16 10.06 -11.96
CA GLU A 5 7.58 10.00 -10.62
C GLU A 5 6.61 11.16 -10.44
N LEU A 6 5.41 10.86 -9.94
CA LEU A 6 4.38 11.86 -9.67
C LEU A 6 3.77 11.61 -8.30
N LEU A 7 3.76 12.63 -7.45
CA LEU A 7 3.01 12.60 -6.21
C LEU A 7 1.52 12.70 -6.53
N ILE A 8 0.78 11.60 -6.33
CA ILE A 8 -0.65 11.57 -6.61
C ILE A 8 -1.47 12.08 -5.42
N ASP A 9 -1.06 11.72 -4.20
CA ASP A 9 -1.78 12.10 -2.99
C ASP A 9 -0.85 12.15 -1.77
N PHE A 10 -1.15 13.08 -0.86
CA PHE A 10 -0.52 13.21 0.44
C PHE A 10 -1.55 13.76 1.42
N ARG A 11 -2.04 12.91 2.32
CA ARG A 11 -3.12 13.25 3.24
C ARG A 11 -2.82 12.80 4.66
N GLU A 12 -3.33 13.55 5.62
CA GLU A 12 -3.33 13.18 7.02
C GLU A 12 -4.37 12.08 7.29
N LEU A 13 -3.99 11.07 8.06
CA LEU A 13 -4.94 10.06 8.56
C LEU A 13 -5.46 10.50 9.94
N ILE A 14 -6.69 11.02 9.96
CA ILE A 14 -7.33 11.64 11.14
C ILE A 14 -7.71 10.59 12.22
N ARG A 15 -7.78 9.29 11.85
CA ARG A 15 -8.12 8.18 12.75
C ARG A 15 -6.87 7.41 13.17
N VAL A 16 -7.04 6.41 14.05
CA VAL A 16 -5.99 5.44 14.42
C VAL A 16 -5.30 4.92 13.15
N HIS A 17 -3.97 4.85 13.16
CA HIS A 17 -3.16 4.40 12.02
C HIS A 17 -3.22 2.86 11.84
N SER A 18 -4.44 2.32 11.81
CA SER A 18 -4.72 0.91 11.57
C SER A 18 -4.67 0.60 10.07
N GLY A 19 -4.33 -0.65 9.72
CA GLY A 19 -4.28 -1.08 8.33
C GLY A 19 -5.58 -0.83 7.57
N ILE A 20 -6.73 -1.06 8.22
CA ILE A 20 -8.06 -0.80 7.64
C ILE A 20 -8.24 0.67 7.26
N ASN A 21 -7.80 1.60 8.12
CA ASN A 21 -7.94 3.03 7.84
C ASN A 21 -7.03 3.48 6.69
N VAL A 22 -5.81 2.93 6.62
CA VAL A 22 -4.91 3.15 5.49
C VAL A 22 -5.52 2.57 4.20
N ALA A 23 -6.12 1.38 4.26
CA ALA A 23 -6.73 0.73 3.11
C ALA A 23 -7.88 1.56 2.51
N HIS A 24 -8.75 2.11 3.35
CA HIS A 24 -9.79 3.04 2.91
C HIS A 24 -9.20 4.30 2.28
N ALA A 25 -8.16 4.90 2.88
CA ALA A 25 -7.53 6.09 2.34
C ALA A 25 -6.94 5.84 0.94
N VAL A 26 -6.27 4.69 0.76
CA VAL A 26 -5.74 4.26 -0.55
C VAL A 26 -6.88 3.99 -1.53
N TYR A 27 -7.89 3.23 -1.14
CA TYR A 27 -9.04 2.92 -1.99
C TYR A 27 -9.76 4.19 -2.47
N ASP A 28 -10.02 5.15 -1.57
CA ASP A 28 -10.65 6.42 -1.89
C ASP A 28 -9.80 7.22 -2.89
N MET A 29 -8.48 7.26 -2.67
CA MET A 29 -7.53 7.89 -3.59
C MET A 29 -7.58 7.24 -4.98
N LEU A 30 -7.56 5.91 -5.08
CA LEU A 30 -7.65 5.21 -6.36
C LEU A 30 -8.97 5.46 -7.07
N ASN A 31 -10.07 5.55 -6.31
CA ASN A 31 -11.37 5.88 -6.84
C ASN A 31 -11.42 7.30 -7.42
N ILE A 32 -10.94 8.29 -6.65
CA ILE A 32 -10.94 9.70 -7.06
C ILE A 32 -10.04 9.93 -8.28
N CYS A 33 -8.90 9.25 -8.35
CA CYS A 33 -7.95 9.38 -9.44
C CYS A 33 -8.29 8.49 -10.66
N GLY A 34 -9.28 7.60 -10.56
CA GLY A 34 -9.60 6.65 -11.63
C GLY A 34 -8.50 5.60 -11.88
N LEU A 35 -7.74 5.23 -10.83
CA LEU A 35 -6.59 4.33 -10.90
C LEU A 35 -6.88 2.90 -10.45
N LYS A 36 -8.16 2.58 -10.18
CA LYS A 36 -8.58 1.21 -9.88
C LYS A 36 -8.23 0.28 -11.05
N GLY A 37 -7.58 -0.85 -10.74
CA GLY A 37 -7.09 -1.80 -11.75
C GLY A 37 -5.79 -1.40 -12.44
N CYS A 38 -5.18 -0.26 -12.08
CA CYS A 38 -3.87 0.15 -12.60
C CYS A 38 -2.70 -0.14 -11.65
N ILE A 39 -2.99 -0.63 -10.43
CA ILE A 39 -1.95 -0.98 -9.47
C ILE A 39 -1.31 -2.31 -9.86
N VAL A 40 0.01 -2.29 -10.05
CA VAL A 40 0.83 -3.50 -10.21
C VAL A 40 1.38 -3.97 -8.87
N ALA A 41 1.92 -3.05 -8.08
CA ALA A 41 2.52 -3.36 -6.79
C ALA A 41 2.48 -2.17 -5.84
N ILE A 42 2.52 -2.44 -4.54
CA ILE A 42 2.54 -1.44 -3.48
C ILE A 42 3.80 -1.66 -2.64
N ASN A 43 4.68 -0.66 -2.58
CA ASN A 43 5.88 -0.66 -1.75
C ASN A 43 5.59 0.01 -0.40
N MET A 44 5.86 -0.70 0.69
CA MET A 44 5.54 -0.26 2.05
C MET A 44 6.57 -0.80 3.05
N ASP A 45 6.72 -0.14 4.20
CA ASP A 45 7.62 -0.66 5.25
C ASP A 45 7.09 -1.97 5.87
N ASN A 46 7.90 -2.60 6.72
CA ASN A 46 7.62 -3.94 7.24
C ASN A 46 6.76 -3.92 8.51
N ALA A 47 5.94 -2.87 8.69
CA ALA A 47 4.99 -2.78 9.79
C ALA A 47 3.79 -3.71 9.56
N SER A 48 3.30 -4.38 10.60
CA SER A 48 2.21 -5.38 10.47
C SER A 48 0.86 -4.77 10.09
N ASN A 49 0.64 -3.49 10.37
CA ASN A 49 -0.57 -2.79 9.91
C ASN A 49 -0.64 -2.73 8.38
N ASN A 50 0.50 -2.78 7.68
CA ASN A 50 0.54 -2.85 6.22
C ASN A 50 0.10 -4.20 5.67
N ASP A 51 0.27 -5.29 6.43
CA ASP A 51 -0.30 -6.59 6.06
C ASP A 51 -1.83 -6.50 6.09
N THR A 52 -2.39 -6.01 7.20
CA THR A 52 -3.84 -5.77 7.31
C THR A 52 -4.36 -4.81 6.25
N MET A 53 -3.57 -3.81 5.86
CA MET A 53 -3.95 -2.82 4.85
C MET A 53 -4.18 -3.47 3.48
N VAL A 54 -3.23 -4.29 3.00
CA VAL A 54 -3.37 -4.89 1.67
C VAL A 54 -4.48 -5.94 1.62
N ASP A 55 -4.66 -6.71 2.69
CA ASP A 55 -5.74 -7.70 2.79
C ASP A 55 -7.12 -7.01 2.74
N TYR A 56 -7.26 -5.89 3.44
CA TYR A 56 -8.50 -5.13 3.42
C TYR A 56 -8.71 -4.40 2.09
N LEU A 57 -7.64 -3.92 1.45
CA LEU A 57 -7.70 -3.29 0.14
C LEU A 57 -8.18 -4.28 -0.94
N GLU A 58 -7.72 -5.54 -0.89
CA GLU A 58 -8.23 -6.62 -1.75
C GLU A 58 -9.75 -6.75 -1.61
N MET A 59 -10.25 -6.84 -0.37
CA MET A 59 -11.70 -6.94 -0.13
C MET A 59 -12.48 -5.76 -0.75
N LEU A 60 -11.97 -4.53 -0.61
CA LEU A 60 -12.61 -3.33 -1.17
C LEU A 60 -12.60 -3.32 -2.70
N LEU A 61 -11.48 -3.75 -3.32
CA LEU A 61 -11.35 -3.79 -4.78
C LEU A 61 -12.17 -4.92 -5.41
N GLN A 62 -12.26 -6.07 -4.74
CA GLN A 62 -13.12 -7.18 -5.18
C GLN A 62 -14.60 -6.81 -5.20
N GLN A 63 -15.06 -5.95 -4.29
CA GLN A 63 -16.44 -5.41 -4.31
C GLN A 63 -16.74 -4.59 -5.57
N ASP A 64 -15.71 -4.01 -6.19
CA ASP A 64 -15.79 -3.27 -7.44
C ASP A 64 -15.43 -4.11 -8.68
N PHE A 65 -15.30 -5.44 -8.52
CA PHE A 65 -14.88 -6.36 -9.59
C PHE A 65 -13.48 -6.05 -10.15
N VAL A 66 -12.59 -5.48 -9.33
CA VAL A 66 -11.19 -5.23 -9.67
C VAL A 66 -10.35 -6.37 -9.14
N ASP A 67 -9.63 -7.04 -10.04
CA ASP A 67 -8.71 -8.12 -9.67
C ASP A 67 -7.45 -7.53 -9.02
N PHE A 68 -7.17 -7.93 -7.79
CA PHE A 68 -6.02 -7.50 -7.02
C PHE A 68 -5.72 -8.58 -6.00
N SER A 69 -4.46 -9.02 -5.93
CA SER A 69 -4.02 -10.02 -4.95
C SER A 69 -2.86 -9.48 -4.10
N PRO A 70 -2.99 -9.49 -2.76
CA PRO A 70 -1.91 -9.11 -1.86
C PRO A 70 -0.63 -9.94 -2.05
N SER A 71 -0.75 -11.23 -2.41
CA SER A 71 0.40 -12.10 -2.64
C SER A 71 1.27 -11.65 -3.80
N ASP A 72 0.65 -11.00 -4.79
CA ASP A 72 1.30 -10.62 -6.04
C ASP A 72 1.74 -9.15 -6.03
N ALA A 73 0.98 -8.29 -5.34
CA ALA A 73 1.19 -6.84 -5.34
C ALA A 73 2.04 -6.33 -4.17
N ARG A 74 2.15 -7.05 -3.05
CA ARG A 74 2.81 -6.51 -1.85
C ARG A 74 4.34 -6.59 -1.93
N MET A 75 5.01 -5.45 -1.83
CA MET A 75 6.47 -5.34 -1.74
C MET A 75 6.93 -4.71 -0.42
N ARG A 76 7.99 -5.25 0.16
CA ARG A 76 8.66 -4.64 1.32
C ARG A 76 9.61 -3.52 0.87
N CYS A 77 9.67 -2.45 1.64
CA CYS A 77 10.59 -1.35 1.42
C CYS A 77 12.04 -1.80 1.69
N MET A 78 12.90 -1.72 0.67
CA MET A 78 14.31 -2.12 0.78
C MET A 78 15.05 -1.36 1.86
N ALA A 79 14.82 -0.05 1.98
CA ALA A 79 15.49 0.78 2.99
C ALA A 79 15.15 0.30 4.41
N HIS A 80 13.88 -0.04 4.67
CA HIS A 80 13.46 -0.56 5.97
C HIS A 80 14.03 -1.96 6.22
N THR A 81 14.07 -2.84 5.21
CA THR A 81 14.69 -4.17 5.33
C THR A 81 16.19 -4.09 5.66
N VAL A 82 16.94 -3.19 4.99
CA VAL A 82 18.36 -2.98 5.30
C VAL A 82 18.54 -2.44 6.72
N HIS A 83 17.69 -1.50 7.14
CA HIS A 83 17.73 -0.96 8.50
C HIS A 83 17.51 -2.06 9.56
N LEU A 84 16.49 -2.92 9.38
CA LEU A 84 16.25 -4.06 10.27
C LEU A 84 17.43 -5.03 10.30
N ALA A 85 18.01 -5.36 9.14
CA ALA A 85 19.17 -6.25 9.07
C ALA A 85 20.37 -5.72 9.86
N VAL A 86 20.61 -4.40 9.84
CA VAL A 86 21.67 -3.77 10.63
C VAL A 86 21.35 -3.85 12.13
N LEU A 87 20.10 -3.64 12.53
CA LEU A 87 19.68 -3.73 13.93
C LEU A 87 19.82 -5.14 14.52
N GLU A 88 19.62 -6.19 13.72
CA GLU A 88 19.74 -7.59 14.18
C GLU A 88 21.20 -8.05 14.34
N VAL A 89 22.15 -7.42 13.65
CA VAL A 89 23.58 -7.80 13.68
C VAL A 89 24.38 -6.96 14.69
N CYS A 90 23.84 -5.81 15.12
CA CYS A 90 24.45 -4.94 16.15
C CYS A 90 24.00 -5.34 17.55
#